data_AF-A0A355S4A4-F1
#
_entry.id   AF-A0A355S4A4-F1
#
_cell.length_a   1.000
_cell.length_b   1.000
_cell.length_c   1.000
_cell.angle_alpha   90.00
_cell.angle_beta   90.00
_cell.angle_gamma   90.00
#
_symmetry.space_group_name_H-M   'P 1'
#
loop_
_entity.id
_entity.type
_entity.pdbx_description
1 polymer ?
#
loop_
_entity_poly.entity_id
_entity_poly.type
_entity_poly.pdbx_seq_one_letter_code
_entity_poly.pdbx_strand_id
1 'polypeptide(L)'
;MTNTKRRLTLFAALIIALGILASGCSLIQKTPEAIAKQKVAKVGNEYITRGELDELVNYQKGMFIAQYGLEDNYFESTDGKEMLSNIKKQLLDSMIDQK
;
A
#
# COMPACT_ATOMS: atom_id res chain seq x y z
N MET A 1 26.40 7.94 49.93
CA MET A 1 26.17 7.25 48.63
C MET A 1 24.82 7.68 48.04
N THR A 2 24.70 8.89 47.47
CA THR A 2 23.38 9.45 47.08
C THR A 2 23.29 9.98 45.64
N ASN A 3 24.40 10.09 44.90
CA ASN A 3 24.39 10.64 43.53
C ASN A 3 24.29 9.58 42.41
N THR A 4 24.72 8.35 42.66
CA THR A 4 24.72 7.28 41.63
C THR A 4 23.32 6.75 41.35
N LYS A 5 22.47 6.64 42.39
CA LYS A 5 21.07 6.20 42.24
C LYS A 5 20.24 7.21 41.44
N ARG A 6 20.46 8.51 41.68
CA ARG A 6 19.75 9.61 41.00
C ARG A 6 20.13 9.71 39.51
N ARG A 7 21.40 9.44 39.16
CA ARG A 7 21.86 9.33 37.77
C ARG A 7 21.27 8.09 37.07
N LEU A 8 21.23 6.95 37.75
CA LEU A 8 20.65 5.72 37.21
C LEU A 8 19.15 5.88 36.87
N THR A 9 18.39 6.56 37.74
CA THR A 9 16.97 6.84 37.51
C THR A 9 16.74 7.80 36.32
N LEU A 10 17.61 8.80 36.14
CA LEU A 10 17.54 9.73 35.01
C LEU A 10 17.87 9.06 33.67
N PHE A 11 18.86 8.15 33.64
CA PHE A 11 19.17 7.36 32.45
C PHE A 11 18.05 6.37 32.08
N ALA A 12 17.42 5.74 33.08
CA ALA A 12 16.27 4.85 32.86
C ALA A 12 15.06 5.60 32.28
N ALA A 13 14.78 6.82 32.76
CA ALA A 13 13.68 7.64 32.25
C ALA A 13 13.90 8.09 30.78
N LEU A 14 15.15 8.36 30.39
CA LEU A 14 15.50 8.74 29.02
C LEU A 14 15.29 7.59 28.02
N ILE A 15 15.62 6.35 28.41
CA ILE A 15 15.43 5.14 27.58
C ILE A 15 13.95 4.84 27.39
N ILE A 16 13.12 5.04 28.41
CA ILE A 16 11.66 4.85 28.33
C ILE A 16 11.02 5.91 27.42
N ALA A 17 11.48 7.17 27.49
CA ALA A 17 10.98 8.25 26.62
C ALA A 17 11.34 8.04 25.14
N LEU A 18 12.51 7.46 24.84
CA LEU A 18 12.90 7.09 23.47
C LEU A 18 12.11 5.90 22.91
N GLY A 19 11.61 4.99 23.76
CA GLY A 19 10.75 3.88 23.35
C GLY A 19 9.38 4.34 22.82
N ILE A 20 8.83 5.42 23.37
CA ILE A 20 7.53 6.00 22.94
C ILE A 20 7.70 6.78 21.61
N LEU A 21 8.91 7.26 21.31
CA LEU A 21 9.24 7.88 20.01
C LEU A 21 9.55 6.84 18.92
N ALA A 22 9.96 5.62 19.29
CA ALA A 22 10.09 4.48 18.37
C ALA A 22 8.73 3.88 17.98
N SER A 23 7.70 4.05 18.81
CA SER A 23 6.30 4.04 18.34
C SER A 23 5.94 5.38 17.71
N GLY A 24 6.72 5.80 16.70
CA GLY A 24 6.33 6.90 15.84
C GLY A 24 4.93 6.62 15.31
N CYS A 25 4.01 7.55 15.57
CA CYS A 25 2.66 7.66 15.03
C CYS A 25 2.21 6.49 14.15
N SER A 26 1.53 5.51 14.75
CA SER A 26 0.54 4.66 14.08
C SER A 26 0.79 4.44 12.58
N LEU A 27 1.86 3.75 12.22
CA LEU A 27 1.80 2.87 11.05
C LEU A 27 0.82 1.75 11.41
N ILE A 28 -0.47 2.11 11.43
CA ILE A 28 -1.57 1.17 11.28
C ILE A 28 -1.37 0.65 9.85
N GLN A 29 -0.51 -0.36 9.73
CA GLN A 29 -0.37 -1.12 8.52
C GLN A 29 -1.77 -1.67 8.25
N LYS A 30 -2.44 -1.11 7.24
CA LYS A 30 -3.71 -1.65 6.80
C LYS A 30 -3.43 -3.08 6.37
N THR A 31 -4.17 -4.04 6.93
CA THR A 31 -4.06 -5.43 6.49
C THR A 31 -4.35 -5.51 4.99
N PRO A 32 -3.81 -6.50 4.26
CA PRO A 32 -4.12 -6.69 2.85
C PRO A 32 -5.63 -6.71 2.58
N GLU A 33 -6.41 -7.27 3.50
CA GLU A 33 -7.88 -7.28 3.45
C GLU A 33 -8.49 -5.87 3.56
N ALA A 34 -7.97 -5.02 4.45
CA ALA A 34 -8.41 -3.64 4.59
C ALA A 34 -8.02 -2.78 3.38
N ILE A 35 -6.88 -3.08 2.75
CA ILE A 35 -6.46 -2.44 1.49
C ILE A 35 -7.40 -2.87 0.36
N ALA A 36 -7.69 -4.17 0.22
CA ALA A 36 -8.59 -4.68 -0.81
C ALA A 36 -10.00 -4.07 -0.71
N LYS A 37 -10.53 -3.88 0.50
CA LYS A 37 -11.84 -3.25 0.74
C LYS A 37 -11.87 -1.73 0.53
N GLN A 38 -10.74 -1.10 0.27
CA GLN A 38 -10.69 0.35 0.06
C GLN A 38 -11.49 0.74 -1.18
N LYS A 39 -12.37 1.73 -1.05
CA LYS A 39 -13.17 2.25 -2.16
C LYS A 39 -12.29 3.11 -3.07
N VAL A 40 -12.30 2.85 -4.38
CA VAL A 40 -11.51 3.58 -5.38
C VAL A 40 -12.38 4.40 -6.33
N ALA A 41 -13.64 4.02 -6.53
CA ALA A 41 -14.64 4.82 -7.24
C ALA A 41 -16.05 4.54 -6.71
N LYS A 42 -16.99 5.45 -7.01
CA LYS A 42 -18.41 5.33 -6.70
C LYS A 42 -19.22 5.50 -7.98
N VAL A 43 -20.13 4.58 -8.26
CA VAL A 43 -21.04 4.61 -9.41
C VAL A 43 -22.46 4.44 -8.89
N GLY A 44 -23.29 5.48 -8.99
CA GLY A 44 -24.60 5.51 -8.35
C GLY A 44 -24.52 5.26 -6.84
N ASN A 45 -25.07 4.13 -6.38
CA ASN A 45 -25.03 3.69 -4.97
C ASN A 45 -24.00 2.59 -4.69
N GLU A 46 -23.27 2.13 -5.71
CA GLU A 46 -22.27 1.09 -5.61
C GLU A 46 -20.86 1.68 -5.55
N TYR A 47 -19.93 0.89 -5.02
CA TYR A 47 -18.51 1.22 -4.95
C TYR A 47 -17.70 0.19 -5.71
N ILE A 48 -16.67 0.67 -6.39
CA ILE A 48 -15.58 -0.16 -6.87
C ILE A 48 -14.52 -0.18 -5.78
N THR A 49 -14.10 -1.37 -5.39
CA THR A 49 -13.06 -1.60 -4.38
C THR A 49 -11.69 -1.78 -5.03
N ARG A 50 -10.65 -1.58 -4.22
CA ARG A 50 -9.26 -1.74 -4.64
C ARG A 50 -8.97 -3.19 -5.02
N GLY A 51 -9.55 -4.16 -4.32
CA GLY A 51 -9.41 -5.58 -4.62
C GLY A 51 -9.95 -5.93 -6.00
N GLU A 52 -11.17 -5.48 -6.32
CA GLU A 52 -11.77 -5.70 -7.64
C GLU A 52 -10.91 -5.11 -8.77
N LEU A 53 -10.37 -3.90 -8.58
CA LEU A 53 -9.46 -3.30 -9.56
C LEU A 53 -8.14 -4.07 -9.67
N ASP A 54 -7.52 -4.44 -8.54
CA ASP A 54 -6.22 -5.12 -8.52
C ASP A 54 -6.31 -6.53 -9.13
N GLU A 55 -7.43 -7.24 -8.99
CA GLU A 55 -7.68 -8.52 -9.65
C GLU A 55 -7.61 -8.40 -11.19
N LEU A 56 -8.33 -7.43 -11.76
CA LEU A 56 -8.33 -7.18 -13.20
C LEU A 56 -6.95 -6.70 -13.69
N VAL A 57 -6.29 -5.84 -12.91
CA VAL A 57 -4.94 -5.37 -13.23
C VAL A 57 -3.95 -6.53 -13.26
N ASN A 58 -4.00 -7.43 -12.28
CA ASN A 58 -3.11 -8.59 -12.22
C ASN A 58 -3.35 -9.55 -13.40
N TYR A 59 -4.61 -9.78 -13.76
CA TYR A 59 -4.95 -10.55 -14.96
C TYR A 59 -4.38 -9.90 -16.24
N GLN A 60 -4.60 -8.58 -16.41
CA GLN A 60 -4.11 -7.85 -17.58
C GLN A 60 -2.58 -7.82 -17.64
N LYS A 61 -1.89 -7.66 -16.50
CA LYS A 61 -0.43 -7.76 -16.42
C LYS A 61 0.08 -9.12 -16.89
N GLY A 62 -0.54 -10.21 -16.43
CA GLY A 62 -0.17 -11.57 -16.83
C GLY A 62 -0.33 -11.78 -18.34
N MET A 63 -1.42 -11.25 -18.92
CA MET A 63 -1.63 -11.27 -20.37
C MET A 63 -0.54 -10.51 -21.12
N PHE A 64 -0.15 -9.32 -20.66
CA PHE A 64 0.94 -8.55 -21.28
C PHE A 64 2.29 -9.27 -21.19
N ILE A 65 2.61 -9.84 -20.03
CA ILE A 65 3.84 -10.64 -19.83
C ILE A 65 3.87 -11.81 -20.81
N ALA A 66 2.78 -12.58 -20.89
CA ALA A 66 2.70 -13.74 -21.78
C ALA A 66 2.74 -13.35 -23.27
N GLN A 67 2.04 -12.28 -23.65
CA GLN A 67 1.93 -11.84 -25.05
C GLN A 67 3.23 -11.27 -25.60
N TYR A 68 3.95 -10.49 -24.79
CA TYR A 68 5.16 -9.78 -25.23
C TYR A 68 6.46 -10.42 -24.74
N GLY A 69 6.37 -11.52 -23.98
CA GLY A 69 7.55 -12.20 -23.41
C GLY A 69 8.31 -11.33 -22.42
N LEU A 70 7.61 -10.50 -21.64
CA LEU A 70 8.21 -9.59 -20.66
C LEU A 70 8.62 -10.36 -19.41
N GLU A 71 9.58 -9.82 -18.66
CA GLU A 71 9.90 -10.33 -17.33
C GLU A 71 8.84 -9.88 -16.30
N ASP A 72 8.67 -10.66 -15.22
CA ASP A 72 7.68 -10.36 -14.16
C ASP A 72 7.89 -8.99 -13.50
N ASN A 73 9.15 -8.55 -13.43
CA ASN A 73 9.57 -7.26 -12.86
C ASN A 73 9.42 -6.09 -13.85
N TYR A 74 8.97 -6.32 -15.09
CA TYR A 74 8.87 -5.26 -16.11
C TYR A 74 8.08 -4.05 -15.58
N PHE A 75 6.99 -4.31 -14.86
CA PHE A 75 6.13 -3.27 -14.27
C PHE A 75 6.77 -2.48 -13.11
N GLU A 76 7.99 -2.83 -12.68
CA GLU A 76 8.77 -2.08 -11.69
C GLU A 76 9.70 -1.04 -12.33
N SER A 77 9.98 -1.20 -13.64
CA SER A 77 10.73 -0.22 -14.45
C SER A 77 9.98 1.10 -14.61
N THR A 78 10.66 2.14 -15.06
CA THR A 78 10.04 3.45 -15.33
C THR A 78 8.92 3.31 -16.37
N ASP A 79 9.21 2.67 -17.50
CA ASP A 79 8.27 2.48 -18.60
C ASP A 79 7.12 1.55 -18.19
N GLY A 80 7.43 0.48 -17.46
CA GLY A 80 6.43 -0.45 -16.93
C GLY A 80 5.49 0.21 -15.92
N LYS A 81 5.96 1.16 -15.10
CA LYS A 81 5.11 1.92 -14.17
C LYS A 81 4.16 2.85 -14.91
N GLU A 82 4.62 3.51 -15.98
CA GLU A 82 3.75 4.34 -16.83
C GLU A 82 2.67 3.49 -17.50
N MET A 83 3.06 2.37 -18.09
CA MET A 83 2.12 1.41 -18.68
C MET A 83 1.13 0.87 -17.64
N LEU A 84 1.60 0.51 -16.44
CA LEU A 84 0.74 0.06 -15.35
C LEU A 84 -0.27 1.13 -14.93
N SER A 85 0.14 2.40 -14.89
CA SER A 85 -0.75 3.52 -14.60
C SER A 85 -1.86 3.63 -15.64
N ASN A 86 -1.52 3.51 -16.93
CA ASN A 86 -2.48 3.54 -18.03
C ASN A 86 -3.45 2.36 -17.97
N ILE A 87 -2.96 1.14 -17.72
CA ILE A 87 -3.80 -0.05 -17.53
C ILE A 87 -4.79 0.15 -16.39
N LYS A 88 -4.32 0.63 -15.22
CA LYS A 88 -5.18 0.89 -14.06
C LYS A 88 -6.27 1.90 -14.38
N LYS A 89 -5.93 2.97 -15.09
CA LYS A 89 -6.89 4.00 -15.51
C LYS A 89 -7.95 3.42 -16.45
N GLN A 90 -7.53 2.75 -17.52
CA GLN A 90 -8.45 2.16 -18.50
C GLN A 90 -9.38 1.12 -17.89
N LEU A 91 -8.86 0.28 -17.00
CA LEU A 91 -9.68 -0.71 -16.30
C LEU A 91 -10.67 -0.05 -15.34
N LEU A 92 -10.23 0.95 -14.57
CA LEU A 92 -11.13 1.68 -13.68
C LEU A 92 -12.25 2.40 -14.46
N ASP A 93 -11.90 3.07 -15.56
CA ASP A 93 -12.86 3.74 -16.44
C ASP A 93 -13.86 2.71 -17.03
N SER A 94 -13.36 1.57 -17.51
CA SER A 94 -14.22 0.48 -18.00
C SER A 94 -15.12 -0.11 -16.92
N MET A 95 -14.65 -0.23 -15.68
CA MET A 95 -15.48 -0.70 -14.56
C MET A 95 -16.56 0.32 -14.20
N ILE A 96 -16.26 1.61 -14.33
CA ILE A 96 -17.23 2.69 -14.13
C ILE A 96 -18.32 2.62 -15.20
N ASP A 97 -17.95 2.44 -16.46
CA ASP A 97 -18.89 2.39 -17.58
C ASP A 97 -19.80 1.15 -17.56
N GLN A 98 -19.36 0.05 -16.95
CA GLN A 98 -20.10 -1.21 -16.86
C GLN A 98 -21.01 -1.33 -15.63
N LYS A 99 -20.86 -0.45 -14.65
CA LYS A 99 -21.64 -0.42 -13.40
C LYS A 99 -22.94 0.35 -13.59
#